data_AF-A0A0W0ST37-F1
#
_entry.id   AF-A0A0W0ST37-F1
#
_cell.length_a   1.000
_cell.length_b   1.000
_cell.length_c   1.000
_cell.angle_alpha   90.00
_cell.angle_beta   90.00
_cell.angle_gamma   90.00
#
_symmetry.space_group_name_H-M   'P 1'
#
loop_
_entity.id
_entity.type
_entity.pdbx_description
1 polymer ?
#
loop_
_entity_poly.entity_id
_entity_poly.type
_entity_poly.pdbx_seq_one_letter_code
_entity_poly.pdbx_strand_id
1 'polypeptide(L)'
;MKIVWVILLCVVSTVVSADDLGRTTYEIACQNCHAPKLAKAIKAPAAFDKKAWNIRFKHASIEAKRHPARFKTAIDYLLYSVKLGKGLMHHGGLCNEASIPDKNCSDEALIQAIHYMAQN
;
A
#
# COMPACT_ATOMS: atom_id res chain seq x y z
N MET A 1 -6.18 -18.50 37.61
CA MET A 1 -6.21 -17.19 36.89
C MET A 1 -4.88 -16.88 36.19
N LYS A 2 -4.24 -17.85 35.50
CA LYS A 2 -2.94 -17.62 34.81
C LYS A 2 -3.01 -17.73 33.28
N ILE A 3 -4.10 -18.28 32.73
CA ILE A 3 -4.24 -18.53 31.28
C ILE A 3 -4.72 -17.28 30.53
N VAL A 4 -5.48 -16.39 31.19
CA VAL A 4 -6.07 -15.20 30.55
C VAL A 4 -5.02 -14.16 30.15
N TRP A 5 -3.86 -14.12 30.83
CA TRP A 5 -2.80 -13.15 30.56
C TRP A 5 -1.98 -13.46 29.30
N VAL A 6 -1.90 -14.73 28.91
CA VAL A 6 -1.11 -15.14 27.73
C VAL A 6 -1.82 -14.77 26.42
N ILE A 7 -3.15 -14.85 26.40
CA ILE A 7 -3.96 -14.55 25.20
C ILE A 7 -3.95 -13.04 24.90
N LEU A 8 -3.87 -12.18 25.92
CA LEU A 8 -3.88 -10.73 25.75
C LEU A 8 -2.58 -10.20 25.10
N LEU A 9 -1.44 -10.84 25.34
CA LEU A 9 -0.13 -10.45 24.79
C LEU A 9 0.04 -10.78 23.29
N CYS A 10 -0.62 -11.82 22.79
CA CYS A 10 -0.52 -12.20 21.38
C CYS A 10 -1.26 -11.27 20.42
N VAL A 11 -2.30 -10.56 20.90
CA VAL A 11 -3.14 -9.70 20.05
C VAL A 11 -2.48 -8.33 19.79
N VAL A 12 -1.60 -7.86 20.68
CA VAL A 12 -0.96 -6.54 20.53
C VAL A 12 0.20 -6.56 19.52
N SER A 13 0.91 -7.69 19.41
CA SER A 13 2.07 -7.83 18.52
C SER A 13 1.72 -7.80 17.03
N THR A 14 0.52 -8.26 16.65
CA THR A 14 0.11 -8.32 15.23
C THR A 14 -0.28 -6.95 14.69
N VAL A 15 -0.87 -6.09 15.52
CA VAL A 15 -1.30 -4.74 15.10
C VAL A 15 -0.10 -3.80 14.92
N VAL A 16 0.92 -3.91 15.78
CA VAL A 16 2.14 -3.09 15.71
C VAL A 16 2.97 -3.40 14.45
N SER A 17 2.91 -4.64 13.95
CA SER A 17 3.72 -5.07 12.80
C SER A 17 3.19 -4.61 11.44
N ALA A 18 1.87 -4.38 11.31
CA ALA A 18 1.26 -3.99 10.04
C ALA A 18 1.50 -2.50 9.70
N ASP A 19 1.45 -1.63 10.72
CA ASP A 19 1.64 -0.18 10.56
C ASP A 19 3.10 0.16 10.26
N ASP A 20 4.04 -0.63 10.79
CA ASP A 20 5.46 -0.53 10.46
C ASP A 20 5.72 -0.96 9.01
N LEU A 21 5.18 -2.11 8.57
CA LEU A 21 5.43 -2.64 7.23
C LEU A 21 4.97 -1.69 6.11
N GLY A 22 3.76 -1.11 6.25
CA GLY A 22 3.23 -0.17 5.27
C GLY A 22 4.05 1.12 5.17
N ARG A 23 4.44 1.68 6.33
CA ARG A 23 5.32 2.84 6.42
C ARG A 23 6.69 2.55 5.81
N THR A 24 7.35 1.47 6.23
CA THR A 24 8.67 1.09 5.73
C THR A 24 8.66 0.90 4.22
N THR A 25 7.67 0.21 3.67
CA THR A 25 7.54 0.02 2.21
C THR A 25 7.34 1.35 1.49
N TYR A 26 6.54 2.25 2.06
CA TYR A 26 6.39 3.61 1.54
C TYR A 26 7.71 4.39 1.54
N GLU A 27 8.45 4.39 2.66
CA GLU A 27 9.70 5.12 2.81
C GLU A 27 10.80 4.58 1.88
N ILE A 28 10.88 3.27 1.69
CA ILE A 28 11.95 2.67 0.89
C ILE A 28 11.70 2.87 -0.62
N ALA A 29 10.43 2.86 -1.05
CA ALA A 29 10.09 2.84 -2.47
C ALA A 29 9.11 3.94 -2.89
N CYS A 30 7.91 3.95 -2.30
CA CYS A 30 6.79 4.73 -2.82
C CYS A 30 6.96 6.25 -2.65
N GLN A 31 7.65 6.71 -1.61
CA GLN A 31 7.80 8.14 -1.29
C GLN A 31 8.48 8.93 -2.40
N ASN A 32 9.34 8.28 -3.18
CA ASN A 32 10.07 8.88 -4.30
C ASN A 32 9.14 9.44 -5.39
N CYS A 33 7.87 9.06 -5.38
CA CYS A 33 6.85 9.63 -6.27
C CYS A 33 5.63 10.15 -5.50
N HIS A 34 5.24 9.49 -4.41
CA HIS A 34 4.01 9.79 -3.69
C HIS A 34 4.18 10.81 -2.55
N ALA A 35 5.40 11.23 -2.20
CA ALA A 35 5.60 12.27 -1.20
C ALA A 35 4.80 13.55 -1.54
N PRO A 36 4.08 14.17 -0.59
CA PRO A 36 3.13 15.25 -0.88
C PRO A 36 3.69 16.42 -1.70
N LYS A 37 4.96 16.77 -1.47
CA LYS A 37 5.65 17.87 -2.16
C LYS A 37 5.96 17.55 -3.63
N LEU A 38 6.20 16.28 -3.97
CA LEU A 38 6.62 15.85 -5.30
C LEU A 38 5.46 15.33 -6.14
N ALA A 39 4.53 14.60 -5.52
CA ALA A 39 3.46 13.88 -6.20
C ALA A 39 2.63 14.78 -7.13
N LYS A 40 2.34 16.01 -6.70
CA LYS A 40 1.59 16.99 -7.51
C LYS A 40 2.31 17.35 -8.81
N ALA A 41 3.63 17.51 -8.78
CA ALA A 41 4.42 17.90 -9.95
C ALA A 41 4.44 16.78 -11.01
N ILE A 42 4.48 15.52 -10.58
CA ILE A 42 4.51 14.35 -11.46
C ILE A 42 3.14 13.69 -11.67
N LYS A 43 2.07 14.34 -11.18
CA LYS A 43 0.67 13.87 -11.25
C LYS A 43 0.41 12.50 -10.61
N ALA A 44 1.22 12.10 -9.64
CA ALA A 44 0.93 10.96 -8.75
C ALA A 44 -0.11 11.35 -7.68
N PRO A 45 -0.92 10.42 -7.15
CA PRO A 45 -1.75 10.70 -5.98
C PRO A 45 -0.83 10.91 -4.77
N ALA A 46 -0.86 12.12 -4.18
CA ALA A 46 -0.07 12.42 -3.00
C ALA A 46 -0.46 11.51 -1.82
N ALA A 47 0.53 10.98 -1.11
CA ALA A 47 0.31 10.31 0.17
C ALA A 47 -0.45 11.26 1.10
N PHE A 48 -1.41 10.69 1.84
CA PHE A 48 -2.29 11.37 2.79
C PHE A 48 -3.25 12.41 2.17
N ASP A 49 -3.32 12.52 0.83
CA ASP A 49 -4.41 13.24 0.16
C ASP A 49 -5.66 12.35 0.09
N LYS A 50 -6.51 12.47 1.11
CA LYS A 50 -7.76 11.70 1.25
C LYS A 50 -8.64 11.79 0.01
N LYS A 51 -8.72 12.95 -0.63
CA LYS A 51 -9.56 13.14 -1.82
C LYS A 51 -8.98 12.38 -3.01
N ALA A 52 -7.67 12.49 -3.23
CA ALA A 52 -7.00 11.75 -4.30
C ALA A 52 -7.16 10.24 -4.12
N TRP A 53 -6.89 9.72 -2.92
CA TRP A 53 -6.99 8.29 -2.63
C TRP A 53 -8.42 7.76 -2.70
N ASN A 54 -9.42 8.50 -2.19
CA ASN A 54 -10.83 8.12 -2.34
C ASN A 54 -11.25 7.96 -3.81
N ILE A 55 -10.78 8.86 -4.69
CA ILE A 55 -11.03 8.74 -6.13
C ILE A 55 -10.38 7.46 -6.69
N ARG A 56 -9.16 7.13 -6.27
CA ARG A 56 -8.46 5.91 -6.71
C ARG A 56 -9.18 4.65 -6.25
N PHE A 57 -9.59 4.57 -4.98
CA PHE A 57 -10.34 3.43 -4.46
C PHE A 57 -11.72 3.30 -5.12
N LYS A 58 -12.43 4.41 -5.40
CA LYS A 58 -13.70 4.38 -6.14
C LYS A 58 -13.51 3.82 -7.55
N HIS A 59 -12.50 4.29 -8.27
CA HIS A 59 -12.17 3.79 -9.60
C HIS A 59 -11.79 2.30 -9.56
N ALA A 60 -10.93 1.89 -8.63
CA ALA A 60 -10.54 0.51 -8.45
C ALA A 60 -11.72 -0.41 -8.11
N SER A 61 -12.69 0.10 -7.33
CA SER A 61 -13.93 -0.62 -7.02
C SER A 61 -14.80 -0.86 -8.26
N ILE A 62 -14.86 0.12 -9.17
CA ILE A 62 -15.55 -0.02 -10.46
C ILE A 62 -14.85 -1.07 -11.33
N GLU A 63 -13.52 -1.01 -11.42
CA GLU A 63 -12.72 -1.98 -12.19
C GLU A 63 -12.85 -3.41 -11.64
N ALA A 64 -12.87 -3.57 -10.32
CA ALA A 64 -13.10 -4.86 -9.70
C ALA A 64 -14.49 -5.44 -10.06
N LYS A 65 -15.53 -4.61 -10.06
CA LYS A 65 -16.88 -5.00 -10.49
C LYS A 65 -16.97 -5.38 -11.97
N ARG A 66 -16.17 -4.75 -12.83
CA ARG A 66 -16.10 -5.07 -14.28
C ARG A 66 -15.36 -6.38 -14.54
N HIS A 67 -14.45 -6.77 -13.66
CA HIS A 67 -13.59 -7.94 -13.84
C HIS A 67 -13.58 -8.86 -12.59
N PRO A 68 -14.74 -9.39 -12.16
CA PRO A 68 -14.88 -10.12 -10.88
C PRO A 68 -14.13 -11.47 -10.85
N ALA A 69 -13.76 -12.01 -12.01
CA ALA A 69 -12.92 -13.20 -12.13
C ALA A 69 -11.45 -12.90 -11.75
N ARG A 70 -10.99 -11.65 -11.94
CA ARG A 70 -9.60 -11.23 -11.71
C ARG A 70 -9.41 -10.45 -10.41
N PHE A 71 -10.38 -9.64 -10.02
CA PHE A 71 -10.30 -8.76 -8.85
C PHE A 71 -11.56 -8.95 -8.00
N LYS A 72 -11.39 -9.35 -6.74
CA LYS A 72 -12.48 -9.49 -5.77
C LYS A 72 -12.78 -8.18 -5.08
N THR A 73 -11.76 -7.35 -4.88
CA THR A 73 -11.83 -6.09 -4.15
C THR A 73 -11.14 -4.95 -4.90
N ALA A 74 -11.35 -3.72 -4.43
CA ALA A 74 -10.62 -2.55 -4.94
C ALA A 74 -9.11 -2.67 -4.70
N ILE A 75 -8.69 -3.26 -3.57
CA ILE A 75 -7.27 -3.38 -3.26
C ILE A 75 -6.57 -4.36 -4.21
N ASP A 76 -7.26 -5.42 -4.67
CA ASP A 76 -6.71 -6.35 -5.66
C ASP A 76 -6.34 -5.64 -6.98
N TYR A 77 -7.20 -4.73 -7.44
CA TYR A 77 -6.94 -3.95 -8.65
C TYR A 77 -5.79 -2.94 -8.44
N LEU A 78 -5.72 -2.32 -7.26
CA LEU A 78 -4.64 -1.38 -6.93
C LEU A 78 -3.29 -2.10 -6.84
N LEU A 79 -3.23 -3.23 -6.14
CA LEU A 79 -2.04 -4.08 -6.08
C LEU A 79 -1.63 -4.54 -7.48
N TYR A 80 -2.58 -5.02 -8.29
CA TYR A 80 -2.31 -5.38 -9.69
C TYR A 80 -1.71 -4.21 -10.48
N SER A 81 -2.26 -3.00 -10.31
CA SER A 81 -1.74 -1.79 -10.98
C SER A 81 -0.34 -1.42 -10.52
N VAL A 82 -0.02 -1.61 -9.23
CA VAL A 82 1.35 -1.42 -8.70
C VAL A 82 2.30 -2.44 -9.30
N LYS A 83 1.94 -3.72 -9.27
CA LYS A 83 2.78 -4.81 -9.80
C LYS A 83 3.07 -4.66 -11.29
N LEU A 84 2.06 -4.31 -12.08
CA LEU A 84 2.22 -4.10 -13.52
C LEU A 84 2.91 -2.77 -13.86
N GLY A 85 2.74 -1.75 -13.02
CA GLY A 85 3.03 -0.36 -13.37
C GLY A 85 1.86 0.31 -14.10
N LYS A 86 1.78 1.64 -14.00
CA LYS A 86 0.72 2.45 -14.64
C LYS A 86 1.17 3.90 -14.85
N GLY A 87 1.20 4.34 -16.11
CA GLY A 87 1.69 5.67 -16.45
C GLY A 87 3.17 5.81 -16.11
N LEU A 88 3.52 6.79 -15.26
CA LEU A 88 4.90 7.00 -14.78
C LEU A 88 5.28 6.10 -13.59
N MET A 89 4.33 5.35 -13.02
CA MET A 89 4.63 4.39 -11.95
C MET A 89 5.20 3.11 -12.57
N HIS A 90 6.47 2.83 -12.30
CA HIS A 90 7.15 1.62 -12.75
C HIS A 90 6.57 0.37 -12.08
N HIS A 91 6.83 -0.80 -12.69
CA HIS A 91 6.41 -2.09 -12.15
C HIS A 91 6.90 -2.28 -10.71
N GLY A 92 6.05 -2.81 -9.85
CA GLY A 92 6.35 -3.02 -8.43
C GLY A 92 6.64 -1.75 -7.63
N GLY A 93 6.40 -0.56 -8.18
CA GLY A 93 6.66 0.71 -7.49
C GLY A 93 8.13 0.95 -7.16
N LEU A 94 9.05 0.34 -7.92
CA LEU A 94 10.50 0.35 -7.68
C LEU A 94 10.96 -0.31 -6.37
N CYS A 95 10.12 -1.12 -5.72
CA CYS A 95 10.49 -1.75 -4.45
C CYS A 95 11.69 -2.71 -4.60
N ASN A 96 11.71 -3.53 -5.65
CA ASN A 96 12.82 -4.48 -5.87
C ASN A 96 14.14 -3.78 -6.26
N GLU A 97 14.04 -2.55 -6.73
CA GLU A 97 15.12 -1.71 -7.21
C GLU A 97 15.71 -0.83 -6.10
N ALA A 98 15.04 -0.74 -4.95
CA ALA A 98 15.55 0.01 -3.80
C ALA A 98 16.87 -0.61 -3.30
N SER A 99 17.90 0.23 -3.12
CA SER A 99 19.24 -0.22 -2.71
C SER A 99 19.34 -0.44 -1.19
N ILE A 100 18.44 -1.25 -0.63
CA ILE A 100 18.39 -1.60 0.79
C ILE A 100 18.42 -3.14 0.93
N PRO A 101 19.26 -3.70 1.81
CA PRO A 101 19.28 -5.13 2.08
C PRO A 101 17.96 -5.60 2.72
N ASP A 102 17.58 -6.87 2.48
CA ASP A 102 16.43 -7.54 3.11
C ASP A 102 15.07 -6.82 2.98
N LYS A 103 14.91 -5.97 1.95
CA LYS A 103 13.65 -5.28 1.66
C LYS A 103 12.51 -6.27 1.41
N ASN A 104 11.35 -5.98 2.01
CA ASN A 104 10.14 -6.76 1.82
C ASN A 104 9.26 -6.11 0.74
N CYS A 105 9.22 -6.73 -0.44
CA CYS A 105 8.39 -6.31 -1.56
C CYS A 105 7.23 -7.28 -1.83
N SER A 106 6.75 -7.96 -0.80
CA SER A 106 5.61 -8.87 -0.90
C SER A 106 4.32 -8.13 -1.27
N ASP A 107 3.33 -8.88 -1.74
CA ASP A 107 1.99 -8.34 -2.02
C ASP A 107 1.38 -7.69 -0.77
N GLU A 108 1.62 -8.27 0.41
CA GLU A 108 1.19 -7.69 1.70
C GLU A 108 1.89 -6.36 1.97
N ALA A 109 3.20 -6.26 1.76
CA ALA A 109 3.96 -5.04 1.96
C ALA A 109 3.45 -3.90 1.07
N LEU A 110 3.20 -4.20 -0.21
CA LEU A 110 2.63 -3.24 -1.17
C LEU A 110 1.19 -2.84 -0.82
N ILE A 111 0.36 -3.80 -0.38
CA ILE A 111 -1.01 -3.53 0.09
C ILE A 111 -0.98 -2.58 1.30
N GLN A 112 -0.13 -2.87 2.30
CA GLN A 112 0.00 -2.04 3.48
C GLN A 112 0.53 -0.65 3.13
N ALA A 113 1.44 -0.52 2.16
CA ALA A 113 1.91 0.78 1.67
C ALA A 113 0.78 1.59 0.99
N ILE A 114 -0.07 0.95 0.20
CA ILE A 114 -1.26 1.58 -0.40
C ILE A 114 -2.19 2.09 0.70
N HIS A 115 -2.46 1.26 1.71
CA HIS A 115 -3.28 1.67 2.84
C HIS A 115 -2.64 2.82 3.61
N TYR A 116 -1.36 2.71 3.95
CA TYR A 116 -0.59 3.75 4.63
C TYR A 116 -0.68 5.09 3.90
N MET A 117 -0.43 5.13 2.59
CA MET A 117 -0.56 6.37 1.81
C MET A 117 -2.01 6.89 1.73
N ALA A 118 -3.01 6.01 1.86
CA ALA A 118 -4.42 6.39 1.84
C ALA A 118 -4.99 6.76 3.21
N GLN A 119 -4.24 6.55 4.31
CA GLN A 119 -4.67 6.90 5.66
C GLN A 119 -4.86 8.42 5.80
N ASN A 120 -5.92 8.80 6.50
CA ASN A 120 -6.18 10.15 7.01
C ASN A 120 -7.32 10.13 8.04
#